data_AF-A0A7Z9L7A7-F1
#
_entry.id   AF-A0A7Z9L7A7-F1
#
_cell.length_a   1.000
_cell.length_b   1.000
_cell.length_c   1.000
_cell.angle_alpha   90.00
_cell.angle_beta   90.00
_cell.angle_gamma   90.00
#
_symmetry.space_group_name_H-M   'P 1'
#
loop_
_entity.id
_entity.type
_entity.pdbx_description
1 polymer ?
#
loop_
_entity_poly.entity_id
_entity_poly.type
_entity_poly.pdbx_seq_one_letter_code
_entity_poly.pdbx_strand_id
1 'polypeptide(L)'
;MTLPRFLSQSGGSSGELEELLSGLPTILAFARLCGNVLAQPRGESAALVPDLTGEAEAILCAAGERGILEIKGTNQEVESPKRLLAVYVEIEPDCFLVFRNRQEPQVTLRFLDGFRQLCEAGFIMHQMGSEFSLTRSGFEQAAGLEESALQEYLEMGYRLE
;
A
#
# COMPACT_ATOMS: atom_id res chain seq x y z
N MET A 1 -28.98 14.16 -18.77
CA MET A 1 -27.88 14.10 -17.77
C MET A 1 -28.32 13.15 -16.68
N THR A 2 -27.80 11.94 -16.71
CA THR A 2 -28.24 10.82 -15.86
C THR A 2 -27.19 10.67 -14.76
N LEU A 3 -27.59 10.84 -13.49
CA LEU A 3 -26.70 10.62 -12.35
C LEU A 3 -26.26 9.14 -12.28
N PRO A 4 -25.04 8.84 -11.79
CA PRO A 4 -24.57 7.46 -11.65
C PRO A 4 -25.48 6.64 -10.72
N ARG A 5 -25.65 5.38 -11.10
CA ARG A 5 -26.51 4.34 -10.49
C ARG A 5 -26.08 3.88 -9.08
N PHE A 6 -25.45 4.73 -8.28
CA PHE A 6 -24.93 4.37 -6.95
C PHE A 6 -25.92 4.58 -5.79
N LEU A 7 -27.10 5.18 -6.03
CA LEU A 7 -28.02 5.58 -4.95
C LEU A 7 -29.42 4.96 -5.04
N SER A 8 -29.66 4.00 -5.94
CA SER A 8 -31.03 3.52 -6.21
C SER A 8 -31.34 2.07 -5.82
N GLN A 9 -30.54 1.42 -4.97
CA GLN A 9 -30.92 0.11 -4.43
C GLN A 9 -30.70 0.06 -2.92
N SER A 10 -31.78 0.36 -2.20
CA SER A 10 -31.95 0.01 -0.80
C SER A 10 -32.04 -1.50 -0.68
N GLY A 11 -30.90 -2.15 -0.45
CA GLY A 11 -30.77 -3.59 -0.31
C GLY A 11 -29.36 -3.96 0.11
N GLY A 12 -28.85 -3.34 1.18
CA GLY A 12 -27.51 -3.59 1.70
C GLY A 12 -27.36 -5.04 2.11
N SER A 13 -26.66 -5.82 1.29
CA SER A 13 -26.35 -7.21 1.56
C SER A 13 -25.26 -7.29 2.63
N SER A 14 -25.24 -8.37 3.42
CA SER A 14 -24.20 -8.61 4.45
C SER A 14 -22.77 -8.48 3.92
N GLY A 15 -22.56 -8.67 2.61
CA GLY A 15 -21.27 -8.48 1.94
C GLY A 15 -20.78 -7.03 1.96
N GLU A 16 -21.64 -6.04 1.74
CA GLU A 16 -21.23 -4.62 1.71
C GLU A 16 -20.72 -4.13 3.08
N LEU A 17 -21.30 -4.65 4.17
CA LEU A 17 -20.83 -4.38 5.52
C LEU A 17 -19.49 -5.07 5.81
N GLU A 18 -19.31 -6.30 5.35
CA GLU A 18 -18.07 -7.06 5.51
C GLU A 18 -16.90 -6.44 4.71
N GLU A 19 -17.19 -5.87 3.54
CA GLU A 19 -16.25 -5.08 2.74
C GLU A 19 -15.80 -3.79 3.46
N LEU A 20 -16.74 -3.09 4.10
CA LEU A 20 -16.41 -1.90 4.91
C LEU A 20 -15.59 -2.26 6.14
N LEU A 21 -15.91 -3.37 6.80
CA LEU A 21 -15.18 -3.86 7.96
C LEU A 21 -13.77 -4.34 7.59
N SER A 22 -13.53 -4.80 6.36
CA SER A 22 -12.20 -5.26 5.90
C SER A 22 -11.33 -4.14 5.31
N GLY A 23 -11.84 -2.91 5.21
CA GLY A 23 -11.13 -1.78 4.60
C GLY A 23 -11.04 -1.86 3.07
N LEU A 24 -11.86 -2.69 2.43
CA LEU A 24 -11.85 -2.93 0.99
C LEU A 24 -11.94 -1.65 0.13
N PRO A 25 -12.74 -0.62 0.48
CA PRO A 25 -12.79 0.60 -0.33
C PRO A 25 -11.43 1.28 -0.51
N THR A 26 -10.57 1.25 0.51
CA THR A 26 -9.23 1.85 0.45
C THR A 26 -8.30 0.99 -0.42
N ILE A 27 -8.36 -0.34 -0.25
CA ILE A 27 -7.60 -1.28 -1.07
C ILE A 27 -7.98 -1.15 -2.54
N LEU A 28 -9.27 -1.03 -2.84
CA LEU A 28 -9.77 -0.81 -4.20
C LEU A 28 -9.30 0.53 -4.77
N ALA A 29 -9.20 1.57 -3.94
CA ALA A 29 -8.65 2.86 -4.35
C ALA A 29 -7.18 2.72 -4.76
N PHE A 30 -6.34 2.03 -3.98
CA PHE A 30 -4.95 1.74 -4.35
C PHE A 30 -4.86 0.90 -5.64
N ALA A 31 -5.67 -0.14 -5.75
CA ALA A 31 -5.72 -0.98 -6.95
C ALA A 31 -6.05 -0.15 -8.22
N ARG A 32 -6.99 0.80 -8.09
CA ARG A 32 -7.33 1.73 -9.18
C ARG A 32 -6.19 2.68 -9.53
N LEU A 33 -5.44 3.19 -8.55
CA LEU A 33 -4.25 4.01 -8.81
C LEU A 33 -3.21 3.23 -9.63
N CYS A 34 -2.89 2.01 -9.20
CA CYS A 34 -1.98 1.14 -9.95
C CYS A 34 -2.51 0.86 -11.38
N GLY A 35 -3.80 0.53 -11.51
CA GLY A 35 -4.42 0.26 -12.81
C GLY A 35 -4.40 1.46 -13.75
N ASN A 36 -4.62 2.67 -13.23
CA ASN A 36 -4.56 3.90 -14.01
C ASN A 36 -3.15 4.16 -14.57
N VAL A 37 -2.10 3.88 -13.80
CA VAL A 37 -0.71 4.02 -14.26
C VAL A 37 -0.37 2.97 -15.31
N LEU A 38 -0.77 1.72 -15.10
CA LEU A 38 -0.54 0.63 -16.06
C LEU A 38 -1.24 0.84 -17.42
N ALA A 39 -2.39 1.52 -17.42
CA ALA A 39 -3.15 1.83 -18.62
C ALA A 39 -2.57 3.00 -19.44
N GLN A 40 -1.62 3.77 -18.89
CA GLN A 40 -1.03 4.92 -19.58
C GLN A 40 -0.05 4.48 -20.68
N PRO A 41 -0.02 5.16 -21.85
CA PRO A 41 0.97 4.91 -22.88
C PRO A 41 2.39 5.12 -22.35
N ARG A 42 3.27 4.13 -22.58
CA ARG A 42 4.71 4.20 -22.27
C ARG A 42 5.37 5.25 -23.18
N GLY A 43 5.30 6.52 -22.80
CA GLY A 43 5.87 7.64 -23.56
C GLY A 43 5.59 9.01 -22.95
N GLU A 44 4.45 9.18 -22.27
CA GLU A 44 4.10 10.47 -21.63
C GLU A 44 4.50 10.52 -20.15
N SER A 45 4.58 9.37 -19.47
CA SER A 45 4.92 9.24 -18.04
C SER A 45 6.39 8.88 -17.79
N ALA A 46 7.31 9.28 -18.68
CA ALA A 46 8.75 9.28 -18.40
C ALA A 46 9.20 10.59 -17.70
N ALA A 47 8.27 11.50 -17.46
CA ALA A 47 8.54 12.80 -16.87
C ALA A 47 8.34 12.74 -15.35
N LEU A 48 9.47 12.79 -14.63
CA LEU A 48 9.62 12.95 -13.19
C LEU A 48 9.16 11.74 -12.37
N VAL A 49 10.14 10.91 -11.96
CA VAL A 49 9.97 10.11 -10.74
C VAL A 49 9.65 11.13 -9.64
N PRO A 50 8.46 11.09 -9.02
CA PRO A 50 8.14 12.04 -7.95
C PRO A 50 9.17 11.87 -6.83
N ASP A 51 9.56 12.97 -6.18
CA ASP A 51 10.37 12.92 -4.97
C ASP A 51 9.62 12.08 -3.94
N LEU A 52 10.09 10.84 -3.74
CA LEU A 52 9.49 9.91 -2.80
C LEU A 52 9.73 10.41 -1.38
N THR A 53 8.71 10.26 -0.54
CA THR A 53 8.89 10.42 0.91
C THR A 53 9.76 9.31 1.49
N GLY A 54 10.42 9.56 2.63
CA GLY A 54 11.22 8.52 3.30
C GLY A 54 10.41 7.27 3.67
N GLU A 55 9.12 7.41 3.99
CA GLU A 55 8.21 6.27 4.16
C GLU A 55 8.02 5.45 2.88
N ALA A 56 7.86 6.11 1.72
CA ALA A 56 7.73 5.42 0.44
C ALA A 56 9.03 4.71 0.04
N GLU A 57 10.17 5.38 0.23
CA GLU A 57 11.49 4.79 0.00
C GLU A 57 11.75 3.60 0.93
N ALA A 58 11.38 3.69 2.20
CA ALA A 58 11.53 2.59 3.15
C ALA A 58 10.69 1.36 2.77
N ILE A 59 9.43 1.56 2.32
CA ILE A 59 8.59 0.47 1.79
C ILE A 59 9.27 -0.17 0.59
N LEU A 60 9.77 0.64 -0.34
CA LEU A 60 10.38 0.18 -1.58
C LEU A 60 11.71 -0.56 -1.34
N CYS A 61 12.53 -0.03 -0.43
CA CYS A 61 13.78 -0.63 0.03
C CYS A 61 13.52 -1.99 0.67
N ALA A 62 12.58 -2.07 1.62
CA ALA A 62 12.22 -3.32 2.30
C ALA A 62 11.67 -4.38 1.33
N ALA A 63 10.95 -3.95 0.28
CA ALA A 63 10.39 -4.86 -0.72
C ALA A 63 11.42 -5.30 -1.77
N GLY A 64 12.64 -4.75 -1.77
CA GLY A 64 13.60 -4.89 -2.87
C GLY A 64 13.99 -6.33 -3.22
N GLU A 65 13.98 -7.25 -2.25
CA GLU A 65 14.34 -8.66 -2.49
C GLU A 65 13.16 -9.52 -2.98
N ARG A 66 12.02 -9.44 -2.30
CA ARG A 66 10.86 -10.32 -2.51
C ARG A 66 9.82 -9.70 -3.46
N GLY A 67 9.68 -8.39 -3.36
CA GLY A 67 8.73 -7.59 -4.11
C GLY A 67 7.26 -7.86 -3.80
N ILE A 68 6.93 -8.44 -2.64
CA ILE A 68 5.55 -8.74 -2.22
C ILE A 68 5.13 -7.77 -1.13
N LEU A 69 3.97 -7.13 -1.32
CA LEU A 69 3.39 -6.19 -0.37
C LEU A 69 1.91 -6.49 -0.15
N GLU A 70 1.42 -6.18 1.04
CA GLU A 70 0.00 -6.31 1.35
C GLU A 70 -0.52 -5.11 2.15
N ILE A 71 -1.79 -4.81 1.96
CA ILE A 71 -2.53 -3.83 2.77
C ILE A 71 -3.54 -4.55 3.65
N LYS A 72 -3.24 -4.66 4.94
CA LYS A 72 -4.08 -5.41 5.89
C LYS A 72 -4.46 -4.55 7.10
N GLY A 73 -5.72 -4.67 7.52
CA GLY A 73 -6.21 -4.19 8.81
C GLY A 73 -6.44 -5.37 9.76
N THR A 74 -6.88 -5.10 10.99
CA THR A 74 -7.38 -6.14 11.88
C THR A 74 -8.64 -5.70 12.59
N ASN A 75 -9.65 -6.55 12.58
CA ASN A 75 -10.91 -6.33 13.28
C ASN A 75 -10.93 -6.96 14.67
N GLN A 76 -9.84 -7.64 15.05
CA GLN A 76 -9.75 -8.35 16.33
C GLN A 76 -9.22 -7.45 17.46
N GLU A 77 -8.72 -6.26 17.13
CA GLU A 77 -8.14 -5.34 18.10
C GLU A 77 -9.20 -4.41 18.69
N VAL A 78 -9.16 -4.22 20.02
CA VAL A 78 -10.07 -3.32 20.74
C VAL A 78 -9.66 -1.85 20.55
N GLU A 79 -8.35 -1.59 20.50
CA GLU A 79 -7.80 -0.25 20.36
C GLU A 79 -7.84 0.22 18.90
N SER A 80 -8.49 1.37 18.66
CA SER A 80 -8.67 1.93 17.31
C SER A 80 -7.38 2.07 16.48
N PRO A 81 -6.22 2.53 17.01
CA PRO A 81 -4.98 2.60 16.24
C PRO A 81 -4.51 1.26 15.68
N LYS A 82 -4.75 0.18 16.43
CA LYS A 82 -4.31 -1.17 16.06
C LYS A 82 -5.17 -1.78 14.93
N ARG A 83 -6.38 -1.27 14.74
CA ARG A 83 -7.30 -1.71 13.67
C ARG A 83 -7.01 -1.12 12.30
N LEU A 84 -6.20 -0.07 12.23
CA LEU A 84 -5.91 0.62 10.97
C LEU A 84 -5.31 -0.34 9.93
N LEU A 85 -5.68 -0.11 8.67
CA LEU A 85 -4.93 -0.65 7.55
C LEU A 85 -3.45 -0.25 7.71
N ALA A 86 -2.57 -1.17 7.36
CA ALA A 86 -1.13 -0.96 7.43
C ALA A 86 -0.47 -1.64 6.24
N VAL A 87 0.76 -1.21 5.95
CA VAL A 87 1.60 -1.78 4.90
C VAL A 87 2.39 -2.95 5.51
N TYR A 88 2.29 -4.11 4.85
CA TYR A 88 3.05 -5.31 5.14
C TYR A 88 3.97 -5.55 3.96
N VAL A 89 5.26 -5.75 4.23
CA VAL A 89 6.26 -6.01 3.20
C VAL A 89 6.90 -7.35 3.49
N GLU A 90 6.80 -8.30 2.56
CA GLU A 90 7.49 -9.59 2.72
C GLU A 90 9.00 -9.35 2.58
N ILE A 91 9.76 -9.65 3.65
CA ILE A 91 11.22 -9.51 3.67
C ILE A 91 11.93 -10.87 3.54
N GLU A 92 11.27 -11.94 3.96
CA GLU A 92 11.67 -13.34 3.76
C GLU A 92 10.37 -14.15 3.52
N PRO A 93 10.43 -15.38 2.96
CA PRO A 93 9.23 -16.19 2.79
C PRO A 93 8.38 -16.26 4.07
N ASP A 94 7.12 -15.83 3.97
CA ASP A 94 6.16 -15.79 5.07
C ASP A 94 6.54 -14.86 6.26
N CYS A 95 7.59 -14.04 6.15
CA CYS A 95 7.98 -13.06 7.16
C CYS A 95 7.77 -11.63 6.66
N PHE A 96 7.08 -10.81 7.44
CA PHE A 96 6.68 -9.46 7.05
C PHE A 96 7.30 -8.39 7.94
N LEU A 97 7.80 -7.32 7.32
CA LEU A 97 7.98 -6.05 7.99
C LEU A 97 6.67 -5.26 7.96
N VAL A 98 6.13 -4.93 9.13
CA VAL A 98 4.81 -4.31 9.27
C VAL A 98 4.94 -2.86 9.74
N PHE A 99 4.49 -1.93 8.91
CA PHE A 99 4.47 -0.51 9.23
C PHE A 99 3.13 -0.12 9.88
N ARG A 100 2.98 -0.50 11.16
CA ARG A 100 1.83 -0.12 11.99
C ARG A 100 2.32 0.36 13.35
N ASN A 101 2.11 1.65 13.64
CA ASN A 101 2.33 2.18 14.98
C ASN A 101 1.04 2.10 15.82
N ARG A 102 1.15 1.49 16.99
CA ARG A 102 0.02 1.22 17.90
C ARG A 102 -0.31 2.41 18.82
N GLN A 103 0.62 3.34 18.98
CA GLN A 103 0.50 4.52 19.85
C GLN A 103 0.27 5.80 19.05
N GLU A 104 0.91 5.90 17.89
CA GLU A 104 0.91 7.10 17.03
C GLU A 104 0.29 6.77 15.65
N PRO A 105 -1.05 6.85 15.51
CA PRO A 105 -1.75 6.57 14.24
C PRO A 105 -1.19 7.32 13.03
N GLN A 106 -0.64 8.52 13.25
CA GLN A 106 -0.07 9.35 12.19
C GLN A 106 1.07 8.62 11.47
N VAL A 107 1.90 7.85 12.17
CA VAL A 107 2.98 7.07 11.55
C VAL A 107 2.40 6.05 10.57
N THR A 108 1.41 5.28 10.98
CA THR A 108 0.71 4.31 10.09
C THR A 108 0.11 5.01 8.86
N LEU A 109 -0.49 6.19 9.04
CA LEU A 109 -1.07 6.96 7.93
C LEU A 109 -0.01 7.50 6.97
N ARG A 110 1.18 7.90 7.45
CA ARG A 110 2.29 8.31 6.57
C ARG A 110 2.77 7.17 5.69
N PHE A 111 2.87 5.95 6.22
CA PHE A 111 3.21 4.77 5.40
C PHE A 111 2.11 4.41 4.38
N LEU A 112 0.83 4.60 4.71
CA LEU A 112 -0.25 4.44 3.72
C LEU A 112 -0.19 5.51 2.61
N ASP A 113 0.19 6.76 2.93
CA ASP A 113 0.43 7.78 1.90
C ASP A 113 1.68 7.48 1.08
N GLY A 114 2.75 6.98 1.70
CA GLY A 114 3.93 6.49 1.00
C GLY A 114 3.59 5.36 0.02
N PHE A 115 2.74 4.41 0.44
CA PHE A 115 2.22 3.37 -0.45
C PHE A 115 1.41 3.96 -1.62
N ARG A 116 0.58 4.98 -1.37
CA ARG A 116 -0.13 5.73 -2.44
C ARG A 116 0.85 6.30 -3.47
N GLN A 117 1.95 6.91 -3.02
CA GLN A 117 2.98 7.47 -3.91
C GLN A 117 3.60 6.39 -4.79
N LEU A 118 3.87 5.20 -4.24
CA LEU A 118 4.38 4.06 -5.02
C LEU A 118 3.36 3.58 -6.07
N CYS A 119 2.05 3.57 -5.75
CA CYS A 119 1.00 3.27 -6.74
C CYS A 119 1.04 4.25 -7.90
N GLU A 120 1.08 5.54 -7.60
CA GLU A 120 1.06 6.64 -8.58
C GLU A 120 2.34 6.71 -9.42
N ALA A 121 3.47 6.36 -8.83
CA ALA A 121 4.76 6.27 -9.53
C ALA A 121 4.88 5.00 -10.39
N GLY A 122 3.95 4.05 -10.29
CA GLY A 122 4.00 2.79 -11.03
C GLY A 122 5.09 1.83 -10.55
N PHE A 123 5.59 2.01 -9.32
CA PHE A 123 6.56 1.10 -8.71
C PHE A 123 5.90 -0.15 -8.12
N ILE A 124 4.60 -0.09 -7.85
CA ILE A 124 3.80 -1.24 -7.43
C ILE A 124 2.63 -1.48 -8.38
N MET A 125 2.21 -2.74 -8.47
CA MET A 125 1.01 -3.16 -9.17
C MET A 125 0.13 -3.99 -8.23
N HIS A 126 -1.19 -3.88 -8.41
CA HIS A 126 -2.15 -4.71 -7.71
C HIS A 126 -2.25 -6.08 -8.37
N GLN A 127 -2.28 -7.15 -7.56
CA GLN A 127 -2.38 -8.53 -8.05
C GLN A 127 -3.80 -9.05 -7.83
N MET A 128 -4.18 -9.23 -6.56
CA MET A 128 -5.50 -9.72 -6.16
C MET A 128 -5.77 -9.38 -4.70
N GLY A 129 -7.03 -9.18 -4.32
CA GLY A 129 -7.41 -8.92 -2.93
C GLY A 129 -6.61 -7.75 -2.32
N SER A 130 -5.94 -8.01 -1.19
CA SER A 130 -5.05 -7.06 -0.51
C SER A 130 -3.58 -7.14 -0.96
N GLU A 131 -3.26 -7.94 -1.98
CA GLU A 131 -1.90 -8.23 -2.41
C GLU A 131 -1.46 -7.34 -3.58
N PHE A 132 -0.22 -6.88 -3.47
CA PHE A 132 0.47 -6.04 -4.42
C PHE A 132 1.87 -6.59 -4.64
N SER A 133 2.49 -6.21 -5.76
CA SER A 133 3.89 -6.53 -6.00
C SER A 133 4.65 -5.34 -6.56
N LEU A 134 5.98 -5.36 -6.44
CA LEU A 134 6.84 -4.48 -7.20
C LEU A 134 6.65 -4.73 -8.70
N THR A 135 6.71 -3.66 -9.48
CA THR A 135 6.88 -3.71 -10.93
C THR A 135 8.36 -3.85 -11.27
N ARG A 136 8.70 -4.03 -12.55
CA ARG A 136 10.12 -4.03 -12.98
C ARG A 136 10.84 -2.73 -12.58
N SER A 137 10.20 -1.57 -12.80
CA SER A 137 10.76 -0.28 -12.39
C SER A 137 10.81 -0.13 -10.87
N GLY A 138 9.89 -0.76 -10.14
CA GLY A 138 9.95 -0.84 -8.68
C GLY A 138 11.22 -1.55 -8.19
N PHE A 139 11.55 -2.72 -8.76
CA PHE A 139 12.80 -3.42 -8.46
C PHE A 139 14.05 -2.60 -8.85
N GLU A 140 14.05 -1.98 -10.03
CA GLU A 140 15.15 -1.12 -10.49
C GLU A 140 15.37 0.06 -9.53
N GLN A 141 14.30 0.70 -9.08
CA GLN A 141 14.37 1.81 -8.12
C GLN A 141 14.82 1.34 -6.73
N ALA A 142 14.28 0.22 -6.24
CA ALA A 142 14.66 -0.35 -4.94
C ALA A 142 16.16 -0.68 -4.86
N ALA A 143 16.74 -1.20 -5.94
CA ALA A 143 18.16 -1.53 -6.02
C ALA A 143 19.09 -0.30 -5.91
N GLY A 144 18.57 0.91 -6.14
CA GLY A 144 19.30 2.17 -6.00
C GLY A 144 19.23 2.80 -4.61
N LEU A 145 18.43 2.24 -3.69
CA LEU A 145 18.27 2.77 -2.34
C LEU A 145 19.32 2.20 -1.39
N GLU A 146 19.79 3.02 -0.45
CA GLU A 146 20.73 2.61 0.58
C GLU A 146 19.98 2.41 1.90
N GLU A 147 19.95 1.18 2.42
CA GLU A 147 19.23 0.83 3.65
C GLU A 147 19.67 1.69 4.85
N SER A 148 20.97 2.00 4.92
CA SER A 148 21.56 2.82 5.99
C SER A 148 20.96 4.23 6.07
N ALA A 149 20.58 4.80 4.93
CA ALA A 149 19.97 6.13 4.84
C ALA A 149 18.49 6.12 5.25
N LEU A 150 17.85 4.95 5.23
CA LEU A 150 16.43 4.76 5.54
C LEU A 150 16.20 4.11 6.90
N GLN A 151 17.27 3.86 7.66
CA GLN A 151 17.23 3.14 8.93
C GLN A 151 16.17 3.68 9.90
N GLU A 152 16.05 5.00 10.03
CA GLU A 152 15.07 5.63 10.94
C GLU A 152 13.61 5.30 10.57
N TYR A 153 13.32 5.09 9.29
CA TYR A 153 11.99 4.72 8.79
C TYR A 153 11.76 3.21 8.88
N LEU A 154 12.78 2.41 8.57
CA LEU A 154 12.72 0.95 8.67
C LEU A 154 12.50 0.50 10.12
N GLU A 155 13.11 1.19 11.09
CA GLU A 155 12.91 0.96 12.53
C GLU A 155 11.50 1.31 13.03
N MET A 156 10.68 2.00 12.24
CA MET A 156 9.26 2.21 12.56
C MET A 156 8.41 0.98 12.25
N GLY A 157 8.95 0.03 11.47
CA GLY A 157 8.35 -1.27 11.21
C GLY A 157 8.72 -2.28 12.29
N TYR A 158 7.90 -3.33 12.43
CA TYR A 158 8.24 -4.49 13.25
C TYR A 158 8.13 -5.77 12.43
N ARG A 159 8.99 -6.75 12.72
CA ARG A 159 8.95 -8.06 12.09
C ARG A 159 7.77 -8.87 12.64
N LEU A 160 7.03 -9.49 11.72
CA LEU A 160 5.94 -10.43 11.98
C LEU A 160 6.26 -11.74 11.26
N GLU A 161 6.23 -12.83 12.02
CA GLU A 161 6.38 -14.21 11.54
C GLU A 161 5.01 -14.89 11.40
#